data_AF-A0A4W5K468-F1
#
_entry.id   AF-A0A4W5K468-F1
#
_cell.length_a   1.000
_cell.length_b   1.000
_cell.length_c   1.000
_cell.angle_alpha   90.00
_cell.angle_beta   90.00
_cell.angle_gamma   90.00
#
_symmetry.space_group_name_H-M   'P 1'
#
loop_
_entity.id
_entity.type
_entity.pdbx_description
1 polymer ?
#
loop_
_entity_poly.entity_id
_entity_poly.type
_entity_poly.pdbx_seq_one_letter_code
_entity_poly.pdbx_strand_id
1 'polypeptide(L)'
;MPLFDRPSEWDREIKRTGAAEWRVCSINEGYVVSSSLPEYFVVPVSLADQDLKQYLCFFTAHRIPLWCWNHPNGSALVRTASISDPLQQRKLDQRICSAITKSHPQRSDVLKSDLDKNLPNIQDIQAAFVKVRQICVIGKSKEFKSINQINVVIYLFFYGGTLCCS
;
A
#
# COMPACT_ATOMS: atom_id res chain seq x y z
N MET A 1 14.01 2.50 -1.31
CA MET A 1 13.14 2.19 -2.46
C MET A 1 13.60 3.08 -3.60
N PRO A 2 13.94 2.55 -4.79
CA PRO A 2 14.27 3.39 -5.93
C PRO A 2 13.11 4.37 -6.18
N LEU A 3 13.44 5.64 -6.42
CA LEU A 3 12.47 6.67 -6.77
C LEU A 3 12.10 6.43 -8.24
N PHE A 4 10.89 5.94 -8.48
CA PHE A 4 10.34 5.77 -9.82
C PHE A 4 9.61 7.07 -10.19
N ASP A 5 10.36 8.01 -10.77
CA ASP A 5 9.88 9.38 -11.01
C ASP A 5 9.28 9.55 -12.41
N ARG A 6 9.36 8.51 -13.25
CA ARG A 6 8.83 8.55 -14.61
C ARG A 6 7.88 7.37 -14.87
N PRO A 7 6.82 7.56 -15.66
CA PRO A 7 5.92 6.48 -16.06
C PRO A 7 6.66 5.28 -16.68
N SER A 8 7.66 5.56 -17.52
CA SER A 8 8.43 4.53 -18.24
C SER A 8 9.26 3.63 -17.33
N GLU A 9 9.61 4.08 -16.13
CA GLU A 9 10.31 3.24 -15.15
C GLU A 9 9.35 2.26 -14.47
N TRP A 10 8.12 2.70 -14.19
CA TRP A 10 7.04 1.81 -13.76
C TRP A 10 6.66 0.79 -14.84
N ASP A 11 6.57 1.20 -16.11
CA ASP A 11 6.34 0.27 -17.23
C ASP A 11 7.42 -0.82 -17.32
N ARG A 12 8.68 -0.44 -17.12
CA ARG A 12 9.80 -1.39 -17.11
C ARG A 12 9.68 -2.36 -15.94
N GLU A 13 9.29 -1.87 -14.77
CA GLU A 13 9.12 -2.68 -13.57
C GLU A 13 7.94 -3.66 -13.67
N ILE A 14 6.81 -3.20 -14.24
CA ILE A 14 5.67 -4.06 -14.58
C ILE A 14 6.13 -5.21 -15.50
N LYS A 15 6.87 -4.89 -16.57
CA LYS A 15 7.41 -5.89 -17.49
C LYS A 15 8.39 -6.84 -16.82
N ARG A 16 9.30 -6.32 -15.99
CA ARG A 16 10.32 -7.11 -15.27
C ARG A 16 9.69 -8.15 -14.33
N THR A 17 8.57 -7.78 -13.69
CA THR A 17 7.87 -8.63 -12.71
C THR A 17 6.75 -9.50 -13.30
N GLY A 18 6.44 -9.37 -14.59
CA GLY A 18 5.35 -10.10 -15.25
C GLY A 18 3.95 -9.63 -14.84
N ALA A 19 3.81 -8.41 -14.33
CA ALA A 19 2.56 -7.86 -13.79
C ALA A 19 1.61 -7.35 -14.90
N ALA A 20 1.28 -8.16 -15.90
CA ALA A 20 0.58 -7.73 -17.12
C ALA A 20 -0.81 -7.10 -16.91
N GLU A 21 -1.52 -7.47 -15.84
CA GLU A 21 -2.85 -6.93 -15.51
C GLU A 21 -2.78 -5.66 -14.62
N TRP A 22 -1.59 -5.06 -14.54
CA TRP A 22 -1.34 -3.81 -13.82
C TRP A 22 -0.90 -2.72 -14.80
N ARG A 23 -1.23 -1.47 -14.50
CA ARG A 23 -0.94 -0.30 -15.34
C ARG A 23 -0.37 0.84 -14.54
N VAL A 24 0.42 1.66 -15.22
CA VAL A 24 0.82 2.97 -14.69
C VAL A 24 -0.41 3.88 -14.61
N CYS A 25 -0.47 4.67 -13.54
CA CYS A 25 -1.49 5.66 -13.25
C CYS A 25 -0.80 7.00 -12.99
N SER A 26 -1.27 8.03 -13.69
CA SER A 26 -0.72 9.39 -13.63
C SER A 26 -1.73 10.39 -13.06
N ILE A 27 -2.79 9.93 -12.38
CA ILE A 27 -3.81 10.86 -11.84
C ILE A 27 -3.24 11.80 -10.78
N ASN A 28 -2.08 11.47 -10.19
CA ASN A 28 -1.39 12.29 -9.20
C ASN A 28 -0.18 13.04 -9.78
N GLU A 29 -0.08 13.16 -11.10
CA GLU A 29 0.95 13.98 -11.75
C GLU A 29 0.90 15.42 -11.22
N GLY A 30 2.05 15.99 -10.87
CA GLY A 30 2.11 17.30 -10.20
C GLY A 30 1.52 17.30 -8.79
N TYR A 31 1.36 16.14 -8.16
CA TYR A 31 0.80 15.95 -6.82
C TYR A 31 -0.64 16.48 -6.64
N VAL A 32 -1.43 16.51 -7.72
CA VAL A 32 -2.78 17.10 -7.73
C VAL A 32 -3.81 16.36 -6.86
N VAL A 33 -3.57 15.07 -6.54
CA VAL A 33 -4.48 14.26 -5.71
C VAL A 33 -4.00 14.20 -4.25
N SER A 34 -2.71 13.91 -4.05
CA SER A 34 -2.10 13.79 -2.73
C SER A 34 -0.59 14.04 -2.78
N SER A 35 -0.11 14.98 -1.96
CA SER A 35 1.33 15.21 -1.75
C SER A 35 2.04 14.05 -1.04
N SER A 36 1.28 13.10 -0.50
CA SER A 36 1.80 11.92 0.21
C SER A 36 1.86 10.65 -0.65
N LEU A 37 1.42 10.74 -1.90
CA LEU A 37 1.58 9.69 -2.92
C LEU A 37 2.69 10.08 -3.91
N PRO A 38 3.33 9.09 -4.58
CA PRO A 38 4.14 9.35 -5.76
C PRO A 38 3.32 10.02 -6.88
N GLU A 39 3.96 10.78 -7.76
CA GLU A 39 3.30 11.38 -8.93
C GLU A 39 2.76 10.32 -9.88
N TYR A 40 3.55 9.25 -10.06
CA TYR A 40 3.21 8.09 -10.87
C TYR A 40 3.27 6.84 -10.00
N PHE A 41 2.27 5.97 -10.15
CA PHE A 41 2.18 4.71 -9.41
C PHE A 41 1.42 3.67 -10.22
N VAL A 42 1.32 2.45 -9.70
CA VAL A 42 0.75 1.32 -10.43
C VAL A 42 -0.54 0.82 -9.75
N VAL A 43 -1.55 0.52 -10.58
CA VAL A 43 -2.89 0.07 -10.16
C VAL A 43 -3.36 -1.09 -11.06
N PRO A 44 -4.36 -1.87 -10.65
CA PRO A 44 -5.05 -2.81 -11.53
C PRO A 44 -5.54 -2.16 -12.84
N VAL A 45 -5.37 -2.84 -13.98
CA VAL A 45 -5.90 -2.37 -15.28
C VAL A 45 -7.41 -2.11 -15.21
N SER A 46 -8.13 -2.94 -14.44
CA SER A 46 -9.60 -2.86 -14.30
C SER A 46 -10.12 -1.73 -13.40
N LEU A 47 -9.25 -0.97 -12.74
CA LEU A 47 -9.59 0.30 -12.08
C LEU A 47 -9.23 1.43 -13.02
N ALA A 48 -10.22 2.11 -13.60
CA ALA A 48 -9.98 3.24 -14.49
C ALA A 48 -9.65 4.52 -13.70
N ASP A 49 -9.00 5.49 -14.34
CA ASP A 49 -8.68 6.76 -13.69
C ASP A 49 -9.94 7.51 -13.23
N GLN A 50 -11.06 7.36 -13.94
CA GLN A 50 -12.35 7.92 -13.54
C GLN A 50 -12.87 7.30 -12.23
N ASP A 51 -12.74 5.98 -12.06
CA ASP A 51 -13.10 5.29 -10.82
C ASP A 51 -12.24 5.82 -9.66
N LEU A 52 -10.91 5.90 -9.87
CA LEU A 52 -9.98 6.37 -8.86
C LEU A 52 -10.27 7.82 -8.44
N LYS A 53 -10.57 8.69 -9.41
CA LYS A 53 -10.98 10.08 -9.18
C LYS A 53 -12.29 10.19 -8.41
N GLN A 54 -13.22 9.27 -8.64
CA GLN A 54 -14.47 9.21 -7.88
C GLN A 54 -14.25 8.75 -6.44
N TYR A 55 -13.31 7.84 -6.20
CA TYR A 55 -13.16 7.18 -4.90
C TYR A 55 -12.20 7.90 -3.96
N LEU A 56 -11.27 8.71 -4.48
CA LEU A 56 -10.16 9.28 -3.68
C LEU A 56 -10.62 10.03 -2.42
N CYS A 57 -11.78 10.70 -2.45
CA CYS A 57 -12.28 11.49 -1.32
C CYS A 57 -12.67 10.63 -0.11
N PHE A 58 -12.92 9.34 -0.33
CA PHE A 58 -13.25 8.39 0.73
C PHE A 58 -12.00 7.76 1.36
N PHE A 59 -10.80 7.96 0.80
CA PHE A 59 -9.56 7.45 1.37
C PHE A 59 -8.86 8.51 2.21
N THR A 60 -8.34 8.11 3.37
CA THR A 60 -7.55 9.01 4.22
C THR A 60 -6.36 9.58 3.46
N ALA A 61 -6.26 10.91 3.42
CA ALA A 61 -5.26 11.67 2.66
C ALA A 61 -5.27 11.38 1.14
N HIS A 62 -6.42 10.96 0.60
CA HIS A 62 -6.62 10.58 -0.80
C HIS A 62 -5.69 9.47 -1.29
N ARG A 63 -5.18 8.64 -0.37
CA ARG A 63 -4.24 7.56 -0.66
C ARG A 63 -4.98 6.28 -1.08
N ILE A 64 -5.32 6.24 -2.36
CA ILE A 64 -5.92 5.10 -3.06
C ILE A 64 -4.98 3.89 -3.16
N PRO A 65 -5.46 2.72 -3.64
CA PRO A 65 -4.63 1.52 -3.76
C PRO A 65 -3.39 1.73 -4.64
N LEU A 66 -2.25 1.26 -4.14
CA LEU A 66 -0.93 1.38 -4.75
C LEU A 66 -0.25 0.02 -4.75
N TRP A 67 0.09 -0.46 -5.94
CA TRP A 67 0.87 -1.68 -6.12
C TRP A 67 2.30 -1.49 -5.61
N CYS A 68 2.79 -2.47 -4.85
CA CYS A 68 4.06 -2.38 -4.12
C CYS A 68 5.05 -3.48 -4.49
N TRP A 69 4.55 -4.64 -4.89
CA TRP A 69 5.36 -5.81 -5.22
C TRP A 69 4.53 -6.80 -6.02
N ASN A 70 5.22 -7.61 -6.82
CA ASN A 70 4.61 -8.70 -7.59
C ASN A 70 5.57 -9.89 -7.69
N HIS A 71 4.98 -11.09 -7.71
CA HIS A 71 5.65 -12.34 -7.99
C HIS A 71 5.26 -12.85 -9.40
N PRO A 72 6.16 -13.53 -10.13
CA PRO A 72 5.84 -14.13 -11.43
C PRO A 72 4.64 -15.10 -11.43
N ASN A 73 4.25 -15.65 -10.27
CA ASN A 73 3.05 -16.51 -10.16
C ASN A 73 1.73 -15.71 -10.11
N GLY A 74 1.77 -14.38 -10.11
CA GLY A 74 0.62 -13.50 -10.03
C GLY A 74 0.32 -12.95 -8.63
N SER A 75 1.00 -13.42 -7.59
CA SER A 75 0.85 -12.86 -6.24
C SER A 75 1.32 -11.41 -6.23
N ALA A 76 0.55 -10.52 -5.60
CA ALA A 76 0.85 -9.10 -5.56
C ALA A 76 0.63 -8.52 -4.15
N LEU A 77 1.40 -7.48 -3.84
CA LEU A 77 1.23 -6.67 -2.64
C LEU A 77 0.63 -5.33 -3.02
N VAL A 78 -0.50 -4.98 -2.40
CA VAL A 78 -1.12 -3.66 -2.59
C VAL A 78 -1.23 -2.97 -1.25
N ARG A 79 -0.88 -1.69 -1.21
CA ARG A 79 -1.08 -0.81 -0.05
C ARG A 79 -2.17 0.20 -0.33
N THR A 80 -3.02 0.49 0.65
CA THR A 80 -4.01 1.58 0.56
C THR A 80 -4.14 2.27 1.91
N ALA A 81 -4.64 3.50 1.97
CA ALA A 81 -5.08 4.05 3.24
C ALA A 81 -6.44 3.49 3.66
N SER A 82 -6.79 3.69 4.93
CA SER A 82 -8.12 3.42 5.45
C SER A 82 -9.17 4.28 4.75
N ILE A 83 -10.36 3.71 4.57
CA ILE A 83 -11.52 4.44 4.06
C ILE A 83 -12.15 5.19 5.23
N SER A 84 -12.33 6.50 5.08
CA SER A 84 -12.81 7.40 6.13
C SER A 84 -14.34 7.38 6.30
N ASP A 85 -15.07 6.96 5.27
CA ASP A 85 -16.54 6.85 5.29
C ASP A 85 -16.98 5.38 5.49
N PRO A 86 -17.52 5.01 6.67
CA PRO A 86 -18.00 3.67 6.96
C PRO A 86 -19.13 3.19 6.03
N LEU A 87 -19.94 4.11 5.48
CA LEU A 87 -21.03 3.76 4.57
C LEU A 87 -20.49 3.31 3.20
N GLN A 88 -19.36 3.88 2.76
CA GLN A 88 -18.71 3.49 1.51
C GLN A 88 -17.73 2.33 1.66
N GLN A 89 -17.26 2.05 2.88
CA GLN A 89 -16.25 1.03 3.19
C GLN A 89 -16.49 -0.29 2.45
N ARG A 90 -17.69 -0.89 2.61
CA ARG A 90 -18.02 -2.20 2.04
C ARG A 90 -17.98 -2.19 0.50
N LYS A 91 -18.53 -1.13 -0.10
CA LYS A 91 -18.62 -0.98 -1.55
C LYS A 91 -17.23 -0.80 -2.17
N LEU A 92 -16.42 0.08 -1.58
CA LEU A 92 -15.07 0.36 -2.05
C LEU A 92 -14.14 -0.85 -1.85
N ASP A 93 -14.22 -1.51 -0.70
CA ASP A 93 -13.50 -2.77 -0.46
C ASP A 93 -13.84 -3.80 -1.52
N GLN A 94 -15.13 -4.03 -1.79
CA GLN A 94 -15.55 -4.97 -2.81
C GLN A 94 -15.03 -4.59 -4.20
N ARG A 95 -15.07 -3.31 -4.57
CA ARG A 95 -14.57 -2.81 -5.86
C ARG A 95 -13.06 -3.03 -6.00
N ILE A 96 -12.29 -2.71 -4.95
CA ILE A 96 -10.84 -2.85 -4.91
C ILE A 96 -10.45 -4.33 -4.93
N CYS A 97 -10.99 -5.14 -4.03
CA CYS A 97 -10.73 -6.57 -3.99
C CYS A 97 -11.07 -7.23 -5.34
N SER A 98 -12.21 -6.88 -5.95
CA SER A 98 -12.59 -7.41 -7.27
C SER A 98 -11.57 -7.04 -8.35
N ALA A 99 -11.04 -5.82 -8.33
CA ALA A 99 -10.03 -5.39 -9.30
C ALA A 99 -8.69 -6.10 -9.09
N ILE A 100 -8.28 -6.28 -7.83
CA ILE A 100 -7.07 -7.01 -7.46
C ILE A 100 -7.20 -8.49 -7.85
N THR A 101 -8.32 -9.14 -7.51
CA THR A 101 -8.64 -10.52 -7.94
C THR A 101 -8.59 -10.65 -9.47
N LYS A 102 -9.13 -9.68 -10.21
CA LYS A 102 -9.07 -9.68 -11.68
C LYS A 102 -7.66 -9.59 -12.23
N SER A 103 -6.73 -9.04 -11.47
CA SER A 103 -5.32 -8.88 -11.87
C SER A 103 -4.48 -10.14 -11.62
N HIS A 104 -5.00 -11.09 -10.84
CA HIS A 104 -4.35 -12.38 -10.61
C HIS A 104 -4.70 -13.35 -11.75
N PRO A 105 -3.74 -14.05 -12.39
CA PRO A 105 -4.00 -14.96 -13.51
C PRO A 105 -5.06 -16.04 -13.20
N GLN A 106 -5.05 -16.55 -11.97
CA GLN A 106 -6.00 -17.56 -11.50
C GLN A 106 -7.23 -16.99 -10.77
N ARG A 107 -7.37 -15.65 -10.69
CA ARG A 107 -8.44 -14.98 -9.95
C ARG A 107 -8.61 -15.45 -8.50
N SER A 108 -7.49 -15.67 -7.82
CA SER A 108 -7.47 -16.12 -6.43
C SER A 108 -8.09 -15.08 -5.50
N ASP A 109 -8.46 -15.53 -4.30
CA ASP A 109 -9.02 -14.67 -3.26
C ASP A 109 -7.97 -13.68 -2.71
N VAL A 110 -8.45 -12.50 -2.35
CA VAL A 110 -7.63 -11.42 -1.80
C VAL A 110 -7.63 -11.51 -0.27
N LEU A 111 -6.44 -11.48 0.34
CA LEU A 111 -6.30 -11.40 1.80
C LEU A 111 -6.07 -9.96 2.21
N LYS A 112 -7.03 -9.41 2.96
CA LYS A 112 -6.96 -8.04 3.48
C LYS A 112 -6.44 -8.04 4.92
N SER A 113 -5.39 -7.27 5.18
CA SER A 113 -4.85 -7.05 6.52
C SER A 113 -4.95 -5.57 6.90
N ASP A 114 -5.79 -5.29 7.90
CA ASP A 114 -5.95 -3.95 8.50
C ASP A 114 -4.87 -3.74 9.56
N LEU A 115 -3.83 -2.98 9.25
CA LEU A 115 -2.70 -2.84 10.17
C LEU A 115 -3.05 -1.99 11.40
N ASP A 116 -3.99 -1.04 11.28
CA ASP A 116 -4.39 -0.17 12.39
C ASP A 116 -5.10 -0.96 13.50
N LYS A 117 -5.70 -2.11 13.15
CA LYS A 117 -6.35 -3.01 14.12
C LYS A 117 -5.43 -4.10 14.66
N ASN A 118 -4.39 -4.47 13.90
CA ASN A 118 -3.57 -5.64 14.20
C ASN A 118 -2.18 -5.30 14.73
N LEU A 119 -1.72 -4.05 14.59
CA LEU A 119 -0.40 -3.60 15.03
C LEU A 119 -0.49 -2.48 16.07
N PRO A 120 0.54 -2.32 16.93
CA PRO A 120 0.64 -1.19 17.85
C PRO A 120 0.63 0.13 17.09
N ASN A 121 -0.07 1.14 17.62
CA ASN A 121 -0.09 2.46 17.01
C ASN A 121 1.21 3.23 17.33
N ILE A 122 1.36 4.44 16.77
CA ILE A 122 2.58 5.24 16.95
C ILE A 122 2.85 5.60 18.42
N GLN A 123 1.81 5.77 19.24
CA GLN A 123 1.94 6.08 20.67
C GLN A 123 2.46 4.85 21.42
N ASP A 124 1.97 3.66 21.09
CA ASP A 124 2.45 2.40 21.66
C ASP A 124 3.93 2.17 21.30
N ILE A 125 4.29 2.40 20.04
CA ILE A 125 5.68 2.31 19.56
C ILE A 125 6.57 3.33 20.30
N GLN A 126 6.11 4.57 20.44
CA GLN A 126 6.83 5.62 21.16
C GLN A 126 7.00 5.25 22.65
N ALA A 127 5.96 4.74 23.30
CA ALA A 127 6.02 4.30 24.68
C ALA A 127 6.99 3.12 24.86
N ALA A 128 6.95 2.14 23.95
CA ALA A 128 7.89 1.02 23.93
C ALA A 128 9.34 1.51 23.76
N PHE A 129 9.57 2.45 22.84
CA PHE A 129 10.88 3.07 22.63
C PHE A 129 11.38 3.79 23.89
N VAL A 130 10.54 4.58 24.57
CA VAL A 130 10.91 5.26 25.82
C VAL A 130 11.29 4.25 26.91
N LYS A 131 10.55 3.15 27.05
CA LYS A 131 10.86 2.07 28.01
C LYS A 131 12.19 1.39 27.69
N VAL A 132 12.43 1.01 26.43
CA VAL A 132 13.70 0.42 25.99
C VAL A 132 14.85 1.40 26.25
N ARG A 133 14.66 2.68 25.93
CA ARG A 133 15.64 3.73 26.21
C ARG A 133 15.94 3.82 27.72
N GLN A 134 14.95 3.81 28.60
CA GLN A 134 15.18 3.86 30.05
C GLN A 134 16.04 2.68 30.54
N ILE A 135 15.77 1.47 30.04
CA ILE A 135 16.54 0.26 30.39
C ILE A 135 17.98 0.36 29.84
N CYS A 136 18.14 0.82 28.60
CA CYS A 136 19.46 0.93 27.95
C CYS A 136 20.29 2.13 28.43
N VAL A 137 19.65 3.23 28.87
CA VAL A 137 20.33 4.45 29.34
C VAL A 137 20.94 4.29 30.75
N ILE A 138 20.68 3.16 31.43
CA ILE A 138 21.52 2.72 32.56
C ILE A 138 23.01 2.54 32.13
N GLY A 139 23.34 2.62 30.82
CA GLY A 139 24.71 2.81 30.34
C GLY A 139 24.86 3.72 29.11
N LYS A 140 24.93 5.04 29.33
CA LYS A 140 25.40 6.11 28.42
C LYS A 140 24.51 6.50 27.21
N SER A 141 24.41 7.81 27.04
CA SER A 141 23.53 8.59 26.14
C SER A 141 23.97 8.64 24.67
N LYS A 142 23.01 8.75 23.74
CA LYS A 142 22.96 9.75 22.65
C LYS A 142 21.57 9.79 21.98
N GLU A 143 21.07 11.00 21.72
CA GLU A 143 19.79 11.30 21.07
C GLU A 143 19.79 10.97 19.58
N PHE A 144 18.65 10.49 19.04
CA PHE A 144 18.35 10.51 17.60
C PHE A 144 16.86 10.75 17.33
N LYS A 145 16.58 11.43 16.20
CA LYS A 145 15.31 12.09 15.82
C LYS A 145 14.21 11.16 15.27
N SER A 146 12.97 11.66 15.37
CA SER A 146 11.66 11.05 15.07
C SER A 146 11.51 10.32 13.74
N ILE A 147 10.69 9.26 13.78
CA ILE A 147 10.15 8.54 12.61
C ILE A 147 8.69 8.98 12.41
N ASN A 148 8.38 9.50 11.21
CA ASN A 148 7.01 9.86 10.81
C ASN A 148 6.19 8.62 10.43
N GLN A 149 4.90 8.68 10.76
CA GLN A 149 3.89 7.62 10.69
C GLN A 149 3.48 7.31 9.24
N ILE A 150 3.32 6.02 8.90
CA ILE A 150 2.68 5.59 7.66
C ILE A 150 1.47 4.70 8.02
N ASN A 151 0.25 5.23 7.90
CA ASN A 151 -0.96 4.42 7.99
C ASN A 151 -1.07 3.60 6.70
N VAL A 152 -1.12 2.27 6.77
CA VAL A 152 -1.12 1.37 5.62
C VAL A 152 -2.09 0.21 5.88
N VAL A 153 -3.02 -0.04 4.97
CA VAL A 153 -3.74 -1.31 4.83
C VAL A 153 -3.03 -2.11 3.74
N ILE A 154 -2.72 -3.38 4.00
CA ILE A 154 -2.02 -4.25 3.05
C ILE A 154 -2.98 -5.32 2.54
N TYR A 155 -3.02 -5.51 1.22
CA TYR A 155 -3.60 -6.69 0.60
C TYR A 155 -2.48 -7.64 0.15
N LEU A 156 -2.58 -8.89 0.59
CA LEU A 156 -1.63 -9.97 0.31
C LEU A 156 -2.33 -11.06 -0.50
N PHE A 157 -1.54 -11.76 -1.32
CA PHE A 157 -1.89 -13.08 -1.85
C PHE A 157 -0.95 -14.12 -1.27
N PHE A 158 -1.50 -15.23 -0.79
CA PHE A 158 -0.73 -16.41 -0.41
C PHE A 158 -1.29 -17.61 -1.16
N TYR A 159 -0.42 -18.36 -1.83
CA TYR A 159 -0.75 -19.69 -2.33
C TYR A 159 0.02 -20.71 -1.48
N GLY A 160 -0.72 -21.50 -0.68
CA GLY A 160 -0.18 -22.61 0.11
C GLY A 160 0.76 -22.21 1.26
N GLY A 161 0.18 -21.82 2.40
CA GLY A 161 0.74 -22.02 3.76
C GLY A 161 2.15 -21.55 4.12
N THR A 162 2.92 -20.92 3.24
CA THR A 162 4.29 -20.51 3.51
C THR A 162 4.50 -19.10 3.00
N LEU A 163 4.96 -18.21 3.89
CA LEU A 163 5.51 -16.92 3.49
C LEU A 163 6.74 -17.20 2.62
N CYS A 164 6.59 -17.16 1.30
CA CYS A 164 7.74 -16.99 0.43
C CYS A 164 8.22 -15.54 0.56
N CYS A 165 9.03 -15.30 1.59
CA CYS A 165 10.07 -14.29 1.51
C CYS A 165 11.20 -14.93 0.68
N SER A 166 11.37 -14.46 -0.56
CA SER A 166 12.54 -14.74 -1.39
C SER A 166 13.12 -13.42 -1.86
#